data_AF-A0A261XUC9-F1
#
_entry.id   AF-A0A261XUC9-F1
#
_cell.length_a   1.000
_cell.length_b   1.000
_cell.length_c   1.000
_cell.angle_alpha   90.00
_cell.angle_beta   90.00
_cell.angle_gamma   90.00
#
_symmetry.space_group_name_H-M   'P 1'
#
loop_
_entity.id
_entity.type
_entity.pdbx_description
1 polymer ?
#
loop_
_entity_poly.entity_id
_entity_poly.type
_entity_poly.pdbx_seq_one_letter_code
_entity_poly.pdbx_strand_id
1 'polypeptide(L)'
;AHPGDETEEPVQSLNYDPYYLDDPELKTGKHRTVISLPSFLGSVIQYARPSDLKLELNEHFRQSHPEIDPTMTLSKIRNAKTKLIAIGESCDLELSSVAKAFCYFEKLILKNLVTKSNRKLVAATKVNEPKGSGYGRLLEMIEKHLGISSKDVRDHEFAIFASLEFNLYPPKREFMPHFERIFLTTDYNNIQEYLGDSAFFLEVGDARDAS
;
A
#
# COMPACT_ATOMS: atom_id res chain seq x y z
N ALA A 1 18.59 -26.30 -40.63
CA ALA A 1 19.32 -25.23 -39.94
C ALA A 1 18.29 -24.31 -39.29
N HIS A 2 18.26 -24.31 -37.95
CA HIS A 2 17.53 -23.37 -37.07
C HIS A 2 18.03 -21.92 -37.27
N PRO A 3 17.43 -20.85 -36.67
CA PRO A 3 16.54 -20.78 -35.49
C PRO A 3 15.35 -19.79 -35.70
N GLY A 4 14.45 -19.50 -34.76
CA GLY A 4 14.32 -19.88 -33.36
C GLY A 4 12.86 -19.76 -32.96
N ASP A 5 12.43 -20.75 -32.20
CA ASP A 5 11.16 -20.83 -31.49
C ASP A 5 11.24 -19.81 -30.34
N GLU A 6 10.62 -18.66 -30.53
CA GLU A 6 10.40 -17.72 -29.43
C GLU A 6 9.30 -18.32 -28.56
N THR A 7 9.71 -19.15 -27.61
CA THR A 7 8.92 -19.46 -26.42
C THR A 7 8.66 -18.15 -25.70
N GLU A 8 7.55 -17.48 -26.04
CA GLU A 8 6.94 -16.46 -25.21
C GLU A 8 6.66 -17.10 -23.85
N GLU A 9 7.57 -16.91 -22.90
CA GLU A 9 7.26 -17.21 -21.52
C GLU A 9 6.02 -16.38 -21.14
N PRO A 10 4.97 -17.01 -20.58
CA PRO A 10 3.77 -16.29 -20.24
C PRO A 10 4.18 -15.24 -19.21
N VAL A 11 4.08 -13.97 -19.59
CA VAL A 11 4.19 -12.84 -18.67
C VAL A 11 3.15 -13.13 -17.60
N GLN A 12 3.61 -13.64 -16.46
CA GLN A 12 2.76 -13.86 -15.32
C GLN A 12 2.25 -12.49 -14.95
N SER A 13 1.03 -12.16 -15.37
CA SER A 13 0.21 -11.15 -14.74
C SER A 13 -0.04 -11.67 -13.33
N LEU A 14 0.96 -11.52 -12.46
CA LEU A 14 0.87 -11.74 -11.03
C LEU A 14 -0.23 -10.78 -10.58
N ASN A 15 -1.44 -11.33 -10.44
CA ASN A 15 -2.56 -10.62 -9.86
C ASN A 15 -2.09 -10.17 -8.48
N TYR A 16 -1.76 -8.90 -8.36
CA TYR A 16 -1.35 -8.30 -7.11
C TYR A 16 -2.48 -8.46 -6.11
N ASP A 17 -2.17 -9.09 -4.97
CA ASP A 17 -3.11 -9.30 -3.87
C ASP A 17 -2.86 -8.25 -2.78
N PRO A 18 -3.82 -7.35 -2.50
CA PRO A 18 -3.73 -6.33 -1.44
C PRO A 18 -3.58 -6.87 -0.01
N TYR A 19 -3.87 -8.17 0.21
CA TYR A 19 -3.75 -8.82 1.52
C TYR A 19 -2.43 -9.56 1.72
N TYR A 20 -1.65 -9.74 0.65
CA TYR A 20 -0.45 -10.58 0.68
C TYR A 20 0.63 -10.07 1.64
N LEU A 21 1.01 -8.79 1.55
CA LEU A 21 2.09 -8.23 2.37
C LEU A 21 1.66 -7.88 3.80
N ASP A 22 0.41 -7.48 3.97
CA ASP A 22 -0.09 -6.91 5.21
C ASP A 22 -1.54 -7.30 5.41
N ASP A 23 -1.75 -8.46 6.03
CA ASP A 23 -3.07 -8.94 6.40
C ASP A 23 -3.50 -8.35 7.76
N PRO A 24 -4.61 -7.59 7.84
CA PRO A 24 -5.15 -7.05 9.08
C PRO A 24 -5.69 -8.13 10.04
N GLU A 25 -5.91 -9.37 9.59
CA GLU A 25 -6.29 -10.48 10.47
C GLU A 25 -5.10 -11.05 11.26
N LEU A 26 -3.86 -10.82 10.81
CA LEU A 26 -2.62 -11.21 11.50
C LEU A 26 -2.32 -10.33 12.73
N LYS A 27 -3.29 -9.59 13.29
CA LYS A 27 -3.09 -8.73 14.48
C LYS A 27 -2.77 -9.50 15.76
N THR A 28 -2.99 -10.80 15.78
CA THR A 28 -2.69 -11.67 16.92
C THR A 28 -1.83 -12.84 16.44
N GLY A 29 -0.56 -12.86 16.87
CA GLY A 29 0.24 -14.09 16.87
C GLY A 29 -0.38 -15.18 17.74
N LYS A 30 0.41 -16.20 18.12
CA LYS A 30 0.03 -17.44 18.85
C LYS A 30 -0.75 -17.26 20.18
N HIS A 31 -1.11 -16.04 20.54
CA HIS A 31 -1.77 -15.63 21.77
C HIS A 31 -3.30 -15.63 21.70
N ARG A 32 -3.92 -16.04 20.59
CA ARG A 32 -5.38 -16.20 20.49
C ARG A 32 -5.78 -17.66 20.75
N THR A 33 -6.43 -17.91 21.88
CA THR A 33 -7.05 -19.20 22.19
C THR A 33 -8.55 -19.11 21.94
N VAL A 34 -9.07 -19.93 21.03
CA VAL A 34 -10.52 -20.05 20.80
C VAL A 34 -11.11 -21.00 21.83
N ILE A 35 -12.14 -20.54 22.53
CA ILE A 35 -12.95 -21.36 23.44
C ILE A 35 -14.26 -21.65 22.71
N SER A 36 -14.48 -22.92 22.36
CA SER A 36 -15.71 -23.40 21.75
C SER A 36 -16.43 -24.31 22.73
N LEU A 37 -17.56 -23.82 23.25
CA LEU A 37 -18.51 -24.56 24.09
C LEU A 37 -19.87 -24.63 23.36
N PRO A 38 -20.75 -25.60 23.67
CA PRO A 38 -21.99 -25.87 22.93
C PRO A 38 -22.95 -24.67 22.76
N SER A 39 -22.81 -23.61 23.56
CA SER A 39 -23.57 -22.36 23.45
C SER A 39 -22.71 -21.09 23.57
N PHE A 40 -21.38 -21.20 23.50
CA PHE A 40 -20.48 -20.06 23.68
C PHE A 40 -19.24 -20.19 22.79
N LEU A 41 -19.07 -19.24 21.88
CA LEU A 41 -17.86 -19.07 21.09
C LEU A 41 -17.17 -17.78 21.53
N GLY A 42 -16.04 -17.93 22.21
CA GLY A 42 -15.22 -16.81 22.67
C GLY A 42 -13.78 -16.98 22.23
N SER A 43 -13.01 -15.89 22.28
CA SER A 43 -11.55 -15.96 22.14
C SER A 43 -10.87 -15.19 23.25
N VAL A 44 -9.86 -15.79 23.86
CA VAL A 44 -8.98 -15.14 24.84
C VAL A 44 -7.71 -14.75 24.11
N ILE A 45 -7.38 -13.47 24.14
CA ILE A 45 -6.12 -12.94 23.63
C ILE A 45 -5.20 -12.76 24.83
N GLN A 46 -4.16 -13.59 24.93
CA GLN A 46 -3.14 -13.45 25.97
C GLN A 46 -2.39 -12.13 25.78
N TYR A 47 -2.15 -11.43 26.88
CA TYR A 47 -1.40 -10.19 26.86
C TYR A 47 0.06 -10.46 26.46
N ALA A 48 0.46 -9.90 25.32
CA ALA A 48 1.84 -9.86 24.87
C ALA A 48 2.32 -8.40 24.85
N ARG A 49 3.59 -8.17 25.19
CA ARG A 49 4.15 -6.82 25.09
C ARG A 49 4.16 -6.39 23.62
N PRO A 50 3.89 -5.11 23.30
CA PRO A 50 3.89 -4.62 21.93
C PRO A 50 5.23 -4.86 21.19
N SER A 51 6.35 -4.88 21.91
CA SER A 51 7.67 -5.23 21.37
C SER A 51 7.74 -6.66 20.86
N ASP A 52 7.13 -7.58 21.60
CA ASP A 52 7.22 -9.03 21.37
C ASP A 52 6.28 -9.40 20.22
N LEU A 53 5.07 -8.85 20.20
CA LEU A 53 4.13 -8.97 19.07
C LEU A 53 4.76 -8.42 17.78
N LYS A 54 5.44 -7.27 17.84
CA LYS A 54 6.14 -6.70 16.68
C LYS A 54 7.25 -7.62 16.17
N LEU A 55 8.01 -8.26 17.06
CA LEU A 55 9.06 -9.20 16.68
C LEU A 55 8.46 -10.41 15.97
N GLU A 56 7.45 -11.04 16.58
CA GLU A 56 6.74 -12.19 16.03
C GLU A 56 6.15 -11.91 14.64
N LEU A 57 5.52 -10.75 14.46
CA LEU A 57 4.96 -10.36 13.17
C LEU A 57 6.04 -10.17 12.10
N ASN A 58 7.21 -9.64 12.47
CA ASN A 58 8.32 -9.51 11.52
C ASN A 58 8.95 -10.88 11.19
N GLU A 59 8.99 -11.81 12.16
CA GLU A 59 9.46 -13.18 11.94
C GLU A 59 8.51 -13.96 11.03
N HIS A 60 7.20 -13.89 11.30
CA HIS A 60 6.18 -14.48 10.42
C HIS A 60 6.26 -13.89 9.02
N PHE A 61 6.36 -12.56 8.90
CA PHE A 61 6.53 -11.90 7.60
C PHE A 61 7.76 -12.42 6.85
N ARG A 62 8.89 -12.63 7.55
CA ARG A 62 10.12 -13.17 6.97
C ARG A 62 9.97 -14.64 6.54
N GLN A 63 9.19 -15.43 7.26
CA GLN A 63 8.91 -16.82 6.91
C GLN A 63 7.96 -16.93 5.72
N SER A 64 6.92 -16.08 5.67
CA SER A 64 5.95 -16.06 4.58
C SER A 64 6.51 -15.46 3.29
N HIS A 65 7.47 -14.54 3.39
CA HIS A 65 8.04 -13.80 2.27
C HIS A 65 9.57 -13.88 2.25
N PRO A 66 10.16 -15.05 1.97
CA PRO A 66 11.60 -15.21 1.85
C PRO A 66 12.19 -14.44 0.65
N GLU A 67 11.39 -14.21 -0.39
CA GLU A 67 11.80 -13.49 -1.60
C GLU A 67 11.99 -11.99 -1.40
N ILE A 68 11.39 -11.39 -0.37
CA ILE A 68 11.49 -9.95 -0.10
C ILE A 68 12.85 -9.61 0.53
N ASP A 69 13.44 -8.48 0.14
CA ASP A 69 14.69 -7.95 0.69
C ASP A 69 14.86 -8.16 2.23
N PRO A 70 15.98 -8.75 2.69
CA PRO A 70 16.25 -9.03 4.11
C PRO A 70 16.20 -7.80 5.02
N THR A 71 16.46 -6.62 4.48
CA THR A 71 16.46 -5.37 5.22
C THR A 71 15.07 -4.75 5.33
N MET A 72 14.09 -5.23 4.57
CA MET A 72 12.69 -4.80 4.67
C MET A 72 11.92 -5.65 5.69
N THR A 73 11.13 -5.01 6.55
CA THR A 73 10.28 -5.71 7.53
C THR A 73 8.87 -5.14 7.50
N LEU A 74 7.88 -5.93 7.91
CA LEU A 74 6.48 -5.49 7.98
C LEU A 74 6.32 -4.18 8.75
N SER A 75 7.04 -4.04 9.86
CA SER A 75 7.07 -2.80 10.65
C SER A 75 7.54 -1.57 9.85
N LYS A 76 8.49 -1.73 8.93
CA LYS A 76 9.00 -0.63 8.09
C LYS A 76 8.01 -0.26 6.98
N ILE A 77 7.33 -1.27 6.42
CA ILE A 77 6.27 -1.08 5.42
C ILE A 77 5.11 -0.31 6.05
N ARG A 78 4.60 -0.78 7.20
CA ARG A 78 3.52 -0.09 7.93
C ARG A 78 3.88 1.34 8.32
N ASN A 79 5.10 1.57 8.83
CA ASN A 79 5.56 2.94 9.14
C ASN A 79 5.63 3.84 7.90
N ALA A 80 6.10 3.33 6.76
CA ALA A 80 6.10 4.10 5.51
C ALA A 80 4.67 4.47 5.09
N LYS A 81 3.74 3.50 5.11
CA LYS A 81 2.31 3.71 4.85
C LYS A 81 1.68 4.76 5.79
N THR A 82 1.92 4.68 7.10
CA THR A 82 1.43 5.68 8.06
C THR A 82 1.94 7.09 7.74
N LYS A 83 3.21 7.22 7.31
CA LYS A 83 3.75 8.51 6.89
C LYS A 83 3.11 9.04 5.62
N LEU A 84 2.79 8.16 4.66
CA LEU A 84 2.07 8.54 3.45
C LEU A 84 0.65 9.04 3.76
N ILE A 85 -0.05 8.41 4.70
CA ILE A 85 -1.35 8.90 5.18
C ILE A 85 -1.20 10.31 5.77
N ALA A 86 -0.23 10.51 6.67
CA ALA A 86 0.01 11.83 7.27
C ALA A 86 0.36 12.92 6.24
N ILE A 87 1.09 12.58 5.17
CA ILE A 87 1.37 13.49 4.05
C ILE A 87 0.08 13.79 3.27
N GLY A 88 -0.74 12.76 3.02
CA GLY A 88 -2.05 12.90 2.36
C GLY A 88 -2.97 13.84 3.10
N GLU A 89 -3.13 13.64 4.41
CA GLU A 89 -3.92 14.52 5.30
C GLU A 89 -3.38 15.95 5.31
N SER A 90 -2.05 16.13 5.36
CA SER A 90 -1.43 17.46 5.38
C SER A 90 -1.53 18.21 4.05
N CYS A 91 -1.69 17.49 2.94
CA CYS A 91 -1.79 18.05 1.60
C CYS A 91 -3.21 18.05 1.03
N ASP A 92 -4.20 17.58 1.82
CA ASP A 92 -5.60 17.42 1.40
C ASP A 92 -5.74 16.56 0.13
N LEU A 93 -4.98 15.47 0.07
CA LEU A 93 -5.05 14.52 -1.04
C LEU A 93 -6.25 13.60 -0.89
N GLU A 94 -6.83 13.19 -2.03
CA GLU A 94 -7.84 12.14 -2.02
C GLU A 94 -7.26 10.85 -1.40
N LEU A 95 -8.05 10.18 -0.56
CA LEU A 95 -7.71 8.87 0.00
C LEU A 95 -7.48 7.85 -1.11
N SER A 96 -8.17 8.01 -2.25
CA SER A 96 -7.98 7.21 -3.46
C SER A 96 -6.54 7.29 -3.98
N SER A 97 -5.93 8.47 -3.98
CA SER A 97 -4.56 8.71 -4.40
C SER A 97 -3.57 8.05 -3.44
N VAL A 98 -3.81 8.16 -2.13
CA VAL A 98 -2.98 7.50 -1.10
C VAL A 98 -3.10 5.97 -1.21
N ALA A 99 -4.29 5.44 -1.47
CA ALA A 99 -4.52 4.00 -1.66
C ALA A 99 -3.81 3.45 -2.91
N LYS A 100 -3.81 4.20 -4.02
CA LYS A 100 -3.01 3.84 -5.21
C LYS A 100 -1.51 3.88 -4.91
N ALA A 101 -1.05 4.88 -4.15
CA ALA A 101 0.35 4.95 -3.73
C ALA A 101 0.77 3.73 -2.92
N PHE A 102 -0.12 3.17 -2.09
CA PHE A 102 0.12 1.90 -1.38
C PHE A 102 0.28 0.74 -2.35
N CYS A 103 -0.60 0.61 -3.34
CA CYS A 103 -0.50 -0.44 -4.36
C CYS A 103 0.85 -0.39 -5.09
N TYR A 104 1.27 0.80 -5.53
CA TYR A 104 2.56 0.94 -6.22
C TYR A 104 3.73 0.61 -5.32
N PHE A 105 3.69 1.08 -4.08
CA PHE A 105 4.75 0.82 -3.11
C PHE A 105 4.88 -0.69 -2.85
N GLU A 106 3.77 -1.40 -2.69
CA GLU A 106 3.75 -2.84 -2.51
C GLU A 106 4.21 -3.61 -3.74
N LYS A 107 3.75 -3.24 -4.94
CA LYS A 107 4.22 -3.83 -6.20
C LYS A 107 5.74 -3.71 -6.36
N LEU A 108 6.32 -2.58 -5.95
CA LEU A 108 7.77 -2.38 -5.99
C LEU A 108 8.51 -3.22 -4.93
N ILE A 109 7.91 -3.43 -3.75
CA ILE A 109 8.44 -4.35 -2.73
C ILE A 109 8.48 -5.78 -3.28
N LEU A 110 7.40 -6.22 -3.94
CA LEU A 110 7.31 -7.55 -4.53
C LEU A 110 8.30 -7.75 -5.69
N LYS A 111 8.63 -6.69 -6.43
CA LYS A 111 9.70 -6.70 -7.44
C LYS A 111 11.12 -6.61 -6.84
N ASN A 112 11.28 -6.62 -5.51
CA ASN A 112 12.57 -6.45 -4.82
C ASN A 112 13.32 -5.15 -5.12
N LEU A 113 12.59 -4.10 -5.51
CA LEU A 113 13.17 -2.79 -5.82
C LEU A 113 13.21 -1.86 -4.60
N VAL A 114 12.67 -2.31 -3.45
CA VAL A 114 12.58 -1.51 -2.22
C VAL A 114 13.42 -2.13 -1.10
N THR A 115 14.43 -1.38 -0.68
CA THR A 115 15.35 -1.68 0.41
C THR A 115 15.13 -0.75 1.59
N LYS A 116 15.76 -1.04 2.75
CA LYS A 116 15.72 -0.13 3.91
C LYS A 116 16.15 1.30 3.55
N SER A 117 17.13 1.48 2.67
CA SER A 117 17.67 2.80 2.35
C SER A 117 16.76 3.62 1.44
N ASN A 118 16.15 2.99 0.43
CA ASN A 118 15.36 3.71 -0.57
C ASN A 118 13.84 3.76 -0.26
N ARG A 119 13.34 3.01 0.74
CA ARG A 119 11.89 2.88 1.02
C ARG A 119 11.11 4.17 1.11
N LYS A 120 11.72 5.20 1.71
CA LYS A 120 11.09 6.50 1.90
C LYS A 120 11.01 7.28 0.58
N LEU A 121 12.07 7.22 -0.21
CA LEU A 121 12.14 7.85 -1.53
C LEU A 121 11.12 7.22 -2.47
N VAL A 122 11.06 5.89 -2.50
CA VAL A 122 10.08 5.17 -3.32
C VAL A 122 8.66 5.55 -2.93
N ALA A 123 8.33 5.51 -1.64
CA ALA A 123 7.02 5.92 -1.12
C ALA A 123 6.67 7.37 -1.51
N ALA A 124 7.60 8.32 -1.36
CA ALA A 124 7.39 9.73 -1.68
C ALA A 124 7.01 9.95 -3.15
N THR A 125 7.69 9.29 -4.08
CA THR A 125 7.44 9.47 -5.52
C THR A 125 6.08 8.97 -6.00
N LYS A 126 5.41 8.11 -5.21
CA LYS A 126 4.12 7.49 -5.60
C LYS A 126 2.90 8.30 -5.18
N VAL A 127 3.05 9.26 -4.27
CA VAL A 127 1.97 10.18 -3.85
C VAL A 127 1.78 11.33 -4.84
N ASN A 128 2.60 11.40 -5.89
CA ASN A 128 2.53 12.45 -6.89
C ASN A 128 1.36 12.24 -7.88
N GLU A 129 0.13 12.59 -7.48
CA GLU A 129 -0.96 12.85 -8.43
C GLU A 129 -1.06 14.36 -8.68
N PRO A 130 -0.59 14.88 -9.84
CA PRO A 130 -0.71 16.29 -10.16
C PRO A 130 -2.14 16.60 -10.61
N LYS A 131 -3.00 16.94 -9.65
CA LYS A 131 -4.24 17.68 -9.94
C LYS A 131 -4.21 19.01 -9.20
N GLY A 132 -3.63 20.01 -9.85
CA GLY A 132 -3.67 21.39 -9.37
C GLY A 132 -2.45 21.83 -8.56
N SER A 133 -2.37 23.14 -8.33
CA SER A 133 -1.25 23.99 -7.89
C SER A 133 -0.58 23.68 -6.52
N GLY A 134 -0.64 22.44 -6.03
CA GLY A 134 -0.14 22.02 -4.71
C GLY A 134 1.20 21.27 -4.70
N TYR A 135 1.87 21.06 -5.83
CA TYR A 135 3.08 20.21 -5.90
C TYR A 135 4.22 20.69 -4.98
N GLY A 136 4.40 22.01 -4.84
CA GLY A 136 5.40 22.57 -3.92
C GLY A 136 5.12 22.22 -2.45
N ARG A 137 3.86 22.29 -2.03
CA ARG A 137 3.43 21.90 -0.66
C ARG A 137 3.62 20.41 -0.42
N LEU A 138 3.32 19.58 -1.42
CA LEU A 138 3.55 18.14 -1.34
C LEU A 138 5.03 17.82 -1.12
N LEU A 139 5.91 18.46 -1.88
CA LEU A 139 7.36 18.29 -1.74
C LEU A 139 7.87 18.74 -0.37
N GLU A 140 7.35 19.85 0.16
CA GLU A 140 7.68 20.31 1.52
C GLU A 140 7.24 19.30 2.60
N MET A 141 6.03 18.73 2.47
CA MET A 141 5.54 17.70 3.40
C MET A 141 6.30 16.38 3.28
N ILE A 142 6.72 15.99 2.06
CA ILE A 142 7.61 14.85 1.84
C ILE A 142 8.94 15.08 2.57
N GLU A 143 9.54 16.26 2.43
CA GLU A 143 10.79 16.59 3.10
C GLU A 143 10.61 16.56 4.63
N LYS A 144 9.51 17.12 5.15
CA LYS A 144 9.18 17.12 6.58
C LYS A 144 8.95 15.72 7.17
N HIS A 145 8.15 14.87 6.52
CA HIS A 145 7.73 13.57 7.08
C HIS A 145 8.70 12.42 6.74
N LEU A 146 9.34 12.48 5.57
CA LEU A 146 10.24 11.44 5.08
C LEU A 146 11.72 11.84 5.15
N GLY A 147 12.05 13.13 5.14
CA GLY A 147 13.43 13.62 5.10
C GLY A 147 14.08 13.39 3.74
N ILE A 148 13.30 13.48 2.66
CA ILE A 148 13.73 13.29 1.27
C ILE A 148 13.66 14.64 0.58
N SER A 149 14.74 15.03 -0.10
CA SER A 149 14.77 16.33 -0.78
C SER A 149 13.91 16.33 -2.04
N SER A 150 13.38 17.50 -2.39
CA SER A 150 12.66 17.73 -3.65
C SER A 150 13.48 17.36 -4.90
N LYS A 151 14.82 17.45 -4.81
CA LYS A 151 15.73 17.04 -5.89
C LYS A 151 15.74 15.52 -6.03
N ASP A 152 15.92 14.80 -4.92
CA ASP A 152 15.97 13.33 -4.94
C ASP A 152 14.66 12.73 -5.49
N VAL A 153 13.51 13.30 -5.11
CA VAL A 153 12.20 12.89 -5.65
C VAL A 153 12.18 12.98 -7.17
N ARG A 154 12.57 14.12 -7.74
CA ARG A 154 12.58 14.35 -9.19
C ARG A 154 13.59 13.47 -9.93
N ASP A 155 14.78 13.30 -9.36
CA ASP A 155 15.86 12.51 -9.98
C ASP A 155 15.48 11.01 -10.09
N HIS A 156 14.65 10.50 -9.16
CA HIS A 156 14.28 9.08 -9.12
C HIS A 156 12.86 8.79 -9.63
N GLU A 157 12.03 9.81 -9.82
CA GLU A 157 10.65 9.69 -10.26
C GLU A 157 10.51 8.83 -11.52
N PHE A 158 11.29 9.17 -12.55
CA PHE A 158 11.27 8.46 -13.84
C PHE A 158 11.67 6.99 -13.69
N ALA A 159 12.75 6.70 -12.95
CA ALA A 159 13.22 5.33 -12.74
C ALA A 159 12.17 4.46 -12.03
N ILE A 160 11.43 5.05 -11.08
CA ILE A 160 10.38 4.33 -10.34
C ILE A 160 9.14 4.12 -11.23
N PHE A 161 8.81 5.06 -12.12
CA PHE A 161 7.77 4.83 -13.12
C PHE A 161 8.14 3.77 -14.16
N ALA A 162 9.38 3.76 -14.63
CA ALA A 162 9.90 2.70 -15.50
C ALA A 162 9.86 1.33 -14.82
N SER A 163 10.16 1.25 -13.52
CA SER A 163 10.07 0.03 -12.71
C SER A 163 8.63 -0.51 -12.58
N LEU A 164 7.64 0.37 -12.69
CA LEU A 164 6.21 0.03 -12.74
C LEU A 164 5.74 -0.24 -14.18
N GLU A 165 6.63 -0.21 -15.16
CA GLU A 165 6.29 -0.33 -16.59
C GLU A 165 5.23 0.70 -17.01
N PHE A 166 5.23 1.87 -16.37
CA PHE A 166 4.24 2.93 -16.56
C PHE A 166 2.77 2.48 -16.35
N ASN A 167 2.55 1.35 -15.64
CA ASN A 167 1.22 0.90 -15.27
C ASN A 167 0.69 1.70 -14.05
N LEU A 168 0.18 2.91 -14.32
CA LEU A 168 -0.28 3.90 -13.32
C LEU A 168 -1.79 3.91 -13.13
N TYR A 169 -2.48 2.84 -13.50
CA TYR A 169 -3.93 2.70 -13.34
C TYR A 169 -4.25 1.34 -12.71
N PRO A 170 -3.97 1.14 -11.41
CA PRO A 170 -4.34 -0.09 -10.72
C PRO A 170 -5.86 -0.24 -10.76
N PRO A 171 -6.38 -1.43 -11.13
CA PRO A 171 -7.81 -1.67 -11.14
C PRO A 171 -8.40 -1.54 -9.74
N LYS A 172 -9.71 -1.26 -9.66
CA LYS A 172 -10.44 -1.06 -8.38
C LYS A 172 -10.18 -2.18 -7.38
N ARG A 173 -10.16 -3.44 -7.81
CA ARG A 173 -9.89 -4.59 -6.92
C ARG A 173 -8.59 -4.49 -6.12
N GLU A 174 -7.60 -3.77 -6.66
CA GLU A 174 -6.26 -3.68 -6.08
C GLU A 174 -6.15 -2.54 -5.07
N PHE A 175 -6.72 -1.36 -5.36
CA PHE A 175 -6.61 -0.22 -4.46
C PHE A 175 -7.76 -0.08 -3.46
N MET A 176 -8.94 -0.65 -3.75
CA MET A 176 -10.11 -0.55 -2.86
C MET A 176 -9.86 -1.12 -1.46
N PRO A 177 -9.21 -2.30 -1.28
CA PRO A 177 -8.90 -2.80 0.05
C PRO A 177 -7.98 -1.87 0.86
N HIS A 178 -7.04 -1.18 0.19
CA HIS A 178 -6.20 -0.18 0.85
C HIS A 178 -6.99 1.08 1.20
N PHE A 179 -7.86 1.53 0.31
CA PHE A 179 -8.76 2.65 0.56
C PHE A 179 -9.62 2.39 1.79
N GLU A 180 -10.30 1.25 1.85
CA GLU A 180 -11.15 0.86 2.99
C GLU A 180 -10.36 0.83 4.30
N ARG A 181 -9.13 0.32 4.28
CA ARG A 181 -8.26 0.31 5.47
C ARG A 181 -7.84 1.71 5.91
N ILE A 182 -7.47 2.58 4.98
CA ILE A 182 -7.12 3.97 5.29
C ILE A 182 -8.36 4.67 5.85
N PHE A 183 -9.50 4.51 5.19
CA PHE A 183 -10.78 5.05 5.60
C PHE A 183 -11.15 4.66 7.04
N LEU A 184 -11.02 3.37 7.40
CA LEU A 184 -11.24 2.88 8.77
C LEU A 184 -10.23 3.41 9.78
N THR A 185 -9.05 3.83 9.34
CA THR A 185 -7.98 4.33 10.22
C THR A 185 -8.11 5.83 10.46
N THR A 186 -8.71 6.59 9.53
CA THR A 186 -8.76 8.07 9.54
C THR A 186 -10.06 8.63 10.18
N ASP A 187 -10.67 7.93 11.14
CA ASP A 187 -11.83 8.41 11.94
C ASP A 187 -13.07 8.89 11.13
N TYR A 188 -13.22 8.50 9.86
CA TYR A 188 -14.46 8.79 9.11
C TYR A 188 -15.59 7.85 9.57
N ASN A 189 -16.72 8.41 9.99
CA ASN A 189 -17.82 7.61 10.55
C ASN A 189 -18.68 6.95 9.46
N ASN A 190 -18.70 7.48 8.23
CA ASN A 190 -19.41 6.87 7.10
C ASN A 190 -18.89 7.37 5.72
N ILE A 191 -19.11 6.57 4.66
CA ILE A 191 -18.61 6.87 3.32
C ILE A 191 -19.29 8.11 2.70
N GLN A 192 -20.50 8.45 3.15
CA GLN A 192 -21.24 9.67 2.77
C GLN A 192 -20.62 10.96 3.33
N GLU A 193 -20.05 10.91 4.53
CA GLU A 193 -19.34 12.00 5.20
C GLU A 193 -18.04 12.32 4.46
N TYR A 194 -17.43 11.30 3.86
CA TYR A 194 -16.23 11.44 3.05
C TYR A 194 -16.50 11.87 1.60
N LEU A 195 -17.56 11.35 0.97
CA LEU A 195 -17.90 11.69 -0.42
C LEU A 195 -18.72 12.99 -0.56
N GLY A 196 -19.41 13.42 0.51
CA GLY A 196 -20.44 14.47 0.41
C GLY A 196 -21.54 14.11 -0.60
N ASP A 197 -22.37 15.09 -0.99
CA ASP A 197 -23.38 14.92 -2.05
C ASP A 197 -22.78 14.72 -3.46
N SER A 198 -21.46 14.72 -3.59
CA SER A 198 -20.76 14.53 -4.86
C SER A 198 -20.30 13.07 -4.98
N ALA A 199 -21.16 12.24 -5.57
CA ALA A 199 -20.83 10.89 -5.99
C ALA A 199 -19.86 10.86 -7.20
N PHE A 200 -18.71 11.52 -7.11
CA PHE A 200 -17.74 11.64 -8.20
C PHE A 200 -17.11 10.28 -8.58
N PHE A 201 -17.15 9.29 -7.67
CA PHE A 201 -16.65 7.93 -7.92
C PHE A 201 -17.65 6.98 -8.59
N LEU A 202 -18.93 7.35 -8.68
CA LEU A 202 -19.97 6.53 -9.32
C LEU A 202 -20.15 6.85 -10.81
N GLU A 203 -19.78 8.03 -11.30
CA GLU A 203 -20.12 8.43 -12.68
C GLU A 203 -19.09 8.09 -13.75
N VAL A 204 -17.87 7.64 -13.42
CA VAL A 204 -16.85 7.32 -14.44
C VAL A 204 -16.86 5.83 -14.83
N GLY A 205 -17.81 5.04 -14.33
CA GLY A 205 -17.84 3.59 -14.52
C GLY A 205 -18.83 3.04 -15.55
N ASP A 206 -19.89 3.77 -15.91
CA ASP A 206 -21.08 3.14 -16.53
C ASP A 206 -21.56 3.77 -17.85
N ALA A 207 -20.74 4.61 -18.50
CA ALA A 207 -21.14 5.31 -19.73
C ALA A 207 -20.48 4.77 -21.01
N ARG A 208 -20.11 3.49 -21.08
CA ARG A 208 -19.58 2.87 -22.33
C ARG A 208 -20.20 1.56 -22.77
N ASP A 209 -21.21 1.05 -22.07
CA ASP A 209 -21.99 -0.11 -22.52
C ASP A 209 -23.50 0.17 -22.47
N ALA A 210 -23.97 1.17 -23.23
CA ALA A 210 -25.37 1.25 -23.67
C ALA A 210 -25.55 2.28 -24.80
N SER A 211 -25.91 1.78 -25.97
CA SER A 211 -26.34 2.46 -27.22
C SER A 211 -25.27 2.74 -28.27
#